data_AF-A0A928E0V1-F1
#
_entry.id   AF-A0A928E0V1-F1
#
_cell.length_a   1.000
_cell.length_b   1.000
_cell.length_c   1.000
_cell.angle_alpha   90.00
_cell.angle_beta   90.00
_cell.angle_gamma   90.00
#
_symmetry.space_group_name_H-M   'P 1'
#
loop_
_entity.id
_entity.type
_entity.pdbx_description
1 polymer ?
#
loop_
_entity_poly.entity_id
_entity_poly.type
_entity_poly.pdbx_seq_one_letter_code
_entity_poly.pdbx_strand_id
1 'polypeptide(L)'
;MKKEMSVRQIFIDTLEFIGNNKAILVFMTFLSFIGSYLPAALNISLKNPFFGFLYAMYIYGFYYLFVALYCQNKPLITKEKLVDSFIKLIIITALSLCFIMCGKIVFHLIYKFGRSLVGFPDIYHALQSSYRFMVNHPYLKLVIYLGITTLLSLSFFIPGFAWVATIDKKDNSIISAYAKVKGHYLKVITSIFIIFGVLPLFIGFVELKSSPIVMSVMHAMLAVFQLVAYLQIYDKFYPDENDNC
;
A
#
# COMPACT_ATOMS: atom_id res chain seq x y z
N MET A 1 -4.10 -24.97 13.78
CA MET A 1 -4.25 -23.80 14.67
C MET A 1 -3.04 -22.88 14.58
N LYS A 2 -3.08 -21.87 13.72
CA LYS A 2 -2.19 -20.72 13.80
C LYS A 2 -2.47 -20.05 15.15
N LYS A 3 -1.49 -19.98 16.05
CA LYS A 3 -1.63 -19.29 17.34
C LYS A 3 -2.06 -17.86 17.01
N GLU A 4 -3.13 -17.33 17.62
CA GLU A 4 -3.44 -15.90 17.53
C GLU A 4 -2.25 -15.12 18.11
N MET A 5 -1.27 -14.83 17.26
CA MET A 5 -0.08 -14.12 17.67
C MET A 5 -0.48 -12.66 17.81
N SER A 6 -0.40 -12.16 19.04
CA SER A 6 -0.59 -10.73 19.32
C SER A 6 0.30 -9.90 18.39
N VAL A 7 -0.22 -8.79 17.88
CA VAL A 7 0.50 -7.83 17.01
C VAL A 7 1.89 -7.50 17.56
N ARG A 8 1.96 -7.34 18.89
CA ARG A 8 3.19 -7.08 19.64
C ARG A 8 4.20 -8.22 19.49
N GLN A 9 3.73 -9.47 19.56
CA GLN A 9 4.60 -10.64 19.45
C GLN A 9 5.21 -10.73 18.05
N ILE A 10 4.42 -10.55 17.00
CA ILE A 10 4.91 -10.64 15.60
C ILE A 10 5.93 -9.54 15.31
N PHE A 11 5.70 -8.32 15.83
CA PHE A 11 6.66 -7.23 15.72
C PHE A 11 7.96 -7.53 16.48
N ILE A 12 7.88 -8.03 17.72
CA ILE A 12 9.05 -8.42 18.50
C ILE A 12 9.82 -9.54 17.79
N ASP A 13 9.12 -10.58 17.34
CA ASP A 13 9.71 -11.72 16.62
C ASP A 13 10.41 -11.26 15.33
N THR A 14 9.85 -10.26 14.64
CA THR A 14 10.47 -9.66 13.44
C THR A 14 11.75 -8.93 13.78
N LEU A 15 11.75 -8.10 14.82
CA LEU A 15 12.94 -7.39 15.26
C LEU A 15 14.00 -8.34 15.82
N GLU A 16 13.60 -9.35 16.58
CA GLU A 16 14.48 -10.39 17.11
C GLU A 16 15.10 -11.20 15.97
N PHE A 17 14.32 -11.58 14.96
CA PHE A 17 14.85 -12.25 13.77
C PHE A 17 15.87 -11.38 13.04
N ILE A 18 15.57 -10.10 12.80
CA ILE A 18 16.51 -9.18 12.15
C ILE A 18 17.77 -9.02 13.00
N GLY A 19 17.64 -8.83 14.32
CA GLY A 19 18.76 -8.66 15.25
C GLY A 19 19.65 -9.89 15.36
N ASN A 20 19.07 -11.09 15.36
CA ASN A 20 19.81 -12.35 15.42
C ASN A 20 20.53 -12.67 14.11
N ASN A 21 20.05 -12.14 12.97
CA ASN A 21 20.67 -12.33 11.66
C ASN A 21 21.54 -11.13 11.25
N LYS A 22 22.82 -11.15 11.65
CA LYS A 22 23.80 -10.07 11.40
C LYS A 22 23.81 -9.57 9.94
N ALA A 23 23.74 -10.47 8.96
CA ALA A 23 23.73 -10.10 7.55
C ALA A 23 22.49 -9.28 7.16
N ILE A 24 21.31 -9.67 7.64
CA ILE A 24 20.05 -8.97 7.39
C ILE A 24 20.05 -7.62 8.12
N LEU A 25 20.52 -7.60 9.37
CA LEU A 25 20.65 -6.36 10.14
C LEU A 25 21.54 -5.35 9.43
N VAL A 26 22.74 -5.75 9.01
CA VAL A 26 23.69 -4.88 8.30
C VAL A 26 23.08 -4.39 6.98
N PHE A 27 22.46 -5.28 6.22
CA PHE A 27 21.82 -4.92 4.95
C PHE A 27 20.67 -3.91 5.14
N MET A 28 19.77 -4.16 6.08
CA MET A 28 18.66 -3.24 6.38
C MET A 28 19.14 -1.90 6.93
N THR A 29 20.16 -1.92 7.80
CA THR A 29 20.77 -0.71 8.35
C THR A 29 21.39 0.12 7.23
N PHE A 30 22.14 -0.50 6.33
CA PHE A 30 22.74 0.14 5.17
C PHE A 30 21.68 0.78 4.27
N LEU A 31 20.63 0.04 3.91
CA LEU A 31 19.54 0.56 3.08
C LEU A 31 18.80 1.71 3.75
N SER A 32 18.52 1.62 5.05
CA SER A 32 17.87 2.71 5.79
C SER A 32 18.78 3.95 5.86
N PHE A 33 20.07 3.76 6.16
CA PHE A 33 21.02 4.86 6.29
C PHE A 33 21.19 5.62 4.98
N ILE A 34 21.42 4.92 3.87
CA ILE A 34 21.62 5.57 2.57
C ILE A 34 20.29 6.03 1.98
N GLY A 35 19.21 5.27 2.16
CA GLY A 35 17.91 5.58 1.57
C GLY A 35 17.19 6.75 2.24
N SER A 36 17.38 6.96 3.54
CA SER A 36 16.64 8.01 4.28
C SER A 36 17.54 8.99 5.05
N TYR A 37 18.52 8.50 5.83
CA TYR A 37 19.30 9.37 6.72
C TYR A 37 20.33 10.23 5.97
N LEU A 38 21.14 9.64 5.10
CA LEU A 38 22.19 10.33 4.36
C LEU A 38 21.65 11.47 3.46
N PRO A 39 20.55 11.28 2.70
CA PRO A 39 19.97 12.37 1.92
C PRO A 39 19.45 13.50 2.80
N ALA A 40 18.83 13.17 3.95
CA ALA A 40 18.38 14.16 4.90
C ALA A 40 19.55 14.95 5.52
N ALA A 41 20.63 14.27 5.91
CA ALA A 41 21.82 14.89 6.49
C ALA A 41 22.58 15.78 5.50
N LEU A 42 22.60 15.40 4.22
CA LEU A 42 23.26 16.15 3.15
C LEU A 42 22.34 17.17 2.46
N ASN A 43 21.11 17.33 2.95
CA ASN A 43 20.07 18.17 2.35
C ASN A 43 19.81 17.86 0.86
N ILE A 44 20.04 16.60 0.47
CA ILE A 44 19.80 16.10 -0.88
C ILE A 44 18.32 15.75 -0.98
N SER A 45 17.68 16.28 -2.01
CA SER A 45 16.27 16.00 -2.28
C SER A 45 16.01 14.50 -2.38
N LEU A 46 15.12 14.00 -1.52
CA LEU A 46 14.53 12.65 -1.60
C LEU A 46 13.80 12.39 -2.93
N LYS A 47 13.61 13.41 -3.78
CA LYS A 47 13.15 13.25 -5.17
C LYS A 47 14.20 12.60 -6.07
N ASN A 48 15.44 12.46 -5.62
CA ASN A 48 16.44 11.72 -6.37
C ASN A 48 16.02 10.23 -6.44
N PRO A 49 15.87 9.67 -7.66
CA PRO A 49 15.35 8.31 -7.85
C PRO A 49 16.23 7.25 -7.18
N PHE A 50 17.54 7.49 -7.04
CA PHE A 50 18.45 6.54 -6.40
C PHE A 50 18.14 6.34 -4.92
N PHE A 51 18.02 7.44 -4.16
CA PHE A 51 17.72 7.36 -2.73
C PHE A 51 16.30 6.86 -2.46
N GLY A 52 15.33 7.30 -3.27
CA GLY A 52 13.98 6.76 -3.24
C GLY A 52 13.91 5.26 -3.50
N PHE A 53 14.71 4.75 -4.44
CA PHE A 53 14.81 3.31 -4.72
C PHE A 53 15.38 2.53 -3.54
N LEU A 54 16.47 2.99 -2.92
CA LEU A 54 17.06 2.32 -1.75
C LEU A 54 16.10 2.31 -0.56
N TYR A 55 15.38 3.41 -0.33
CA TYR A 55 14.36 3.47 0.70
C TYR A 55 13.18 2.53 0.41
N ALA A 56 12.76 2.41 -0.85
CA ALA A 56 11.74 1.45 -1.25
C ALA A 56 12.20 -0.01 -1.05
N MET A 57 13.46 -0.32 -1.34
CA MET A 57 14.05 -1.65 -1.06
C MET A 57 14.06 -1.95 0.45
N TYR A 58 14.39 -0.97 1.29
CA TYR A 58 14.33 -1.10 2.74
C TYR A 58 12.91 -1.44 3.22
N ILE A 59 11.92 -0.65 2.78
CA ILE A 59 10.51 -0.88 3.13
C ILE A 59 10.05 -2.26 2.66
N TYR A 60 10.37 -2.63 1.41
CA TYR A 60 10.03 -3.93 0.87
C TYR A 60 10.61 -5.07 1.70
N GLY A 61 11.90 -5.01 2.01
CA GLY A 61 12.57 -6.03 2.80
C GLY A 61 11.95 -6.21 4.19
N PHE A 62 11.62 -5.10 4.85
CA PHE A 62 10.93 -5.13 6.14
C PHE A 62 9.54 -5.79 6.03
N TYR A 63 8.72 -5.37 5.06
CA TYR A 63 7.39 -5.96 4.85
C TYR A 63 7.44 -7.43 4.46
N TYR A 64 8.38 -7.83 3.59
CA TYR A 64 8.57 -9.23 3.22
C TYR A 64 8.87 -10.08 4.46
N LEU A 65 9.82 -9.66 5.31
CA LEU A 65 10.21 -10.41 6.52
C LEU A 65 9.05 -10.49 7.51
N PHE A 66 8.34 -9.38 7.72
CA PHE A 66 7.18 -9.32 8.60
C PHE A 66 6.11 -10.31 8.16
N VAL A 67 5.75 -10.31 6.87
CA VAL A 67 4.75 -11.24 6.32
C VAL A 67 5.25 -12.68 6.36
N ALA A 68 6.52 -12.94 6.04
CA ALA A 68 7.09 -14.28 6.07
C ALA A 68 7.05 -14.90 7.48
N LEU A 69 7.32 -14.10 8.51
CA LEU A 69 7.23 -14.50 9.92
C LEU A 69 5.77 -14.66 10.37
N TYR A 70 4.88 -13.74 9.97
CA TYR A 70 3.45 -13.85 10.22
C TYR A 70 2.87 -15.17 9.71
N CYS A 71 3.24 -15.56 8.48
CA CYS A 71 2.84 -16.80 7.86
C CYS A 71 3.53 -18.04 8.47
N GLN A 72 4.52 -17.88 9.36
CA GLN A 72 5.31 -18.96 9.97
C GLN A 72 5.95 -19.95 8.96
N ASN A 73 6.12 -19.53 7.71
CA ASN A 73 6.58 -20.41 6.64
C ASN A 73 8.10 -20.53 6.66
N LYS A 74 8.62 -21.70 7.06
CA LYS A 74 10.04 -22.05 6.95
C LYS A 74 10.32 -22.78 5.63
N PRO A 75 11.46 -22.53 4.97
CA PRO A 75 12.42 -21.43 5.22
C PRO A 75 11.83 -20.03 4.94
N LEU A 76 12.20 -19.06 5.77
CA LEU A 76 11.66 -17.68 5.72
C LEU A 76 12.09 -16.93 4.45
N ILE A 77 13.35 -17.13 4.03
CA ILE A 77 13.93 -16.53 2.83
C ILE A 77 14.47 -17.66 1.95
N THR A 78 13.93 -17.78 0.74
CA THR A 78 14.56 -18.51 -0.35
C THR A 78 14.67 -17.58 -1.53
N LYS A 79 15.65 -17.84 -2.41
CA LYS A 79 15.85 -17.04 -3.62
C LYS A 79 14.56 -16.98 -4.45
N GLU A 80 13.92 -18.13 -4.67
CA GLU A 80 12.67 -18.25 -5.42
C GLU A 80 11.55 -17.43 -4.77
N LYS A 81 11.28 -17.65 -3.47
CA LYS A 81 10.22 -16.95 -2.74
C LYS A 81 10.42 -15.44 -2.73
N LEU A 82 11.65 -14.97 -2.52
CA LEU A 82 11.99 -13.54 -2.52
C LEU A 82 11.80 -12.92 -3.90
N VAL A 83 12.29 -13.57 -4.96
CA VAL A 83 12.20 -13.07 -6.34
C VAL A 83 10.76 -13.09 -6.83
N ASP A 84 10.03 -14.18 -6.60
CA ASP A 84 8.64 -14.32 -7.05
C ASP A 84 7.74 -13.30 -6.36
N SER A 85 7.90 -13.13 -5.04
CA SER A 85 7.14 -12.10 -4.30
C SER A 85 7.53 -10.69 -4.75
N PHE A 86 8.80 -10.43 -5.07
CA PHE A 86 9.23 -9.13 -5.56
C PHE A 86 8.65 -8.82 -6.94
N ILE A 87 8.71 -9.77 -7.87
CA ILE A 87 8.08 -9.67 -9.19
C ILE A 87 6.58 -9.42 -9.04
N LYS A 88 5.91 -10.14 -8.12
CA LYS A 88 4.48 -9.96 -7.85
C LYS A 88 4.15 -8.55 -7.39
N LEU A 89 4.96 -8.01 -6.46
CA LEU A 89 4.78 -6.65 -5.98
C LEU A 89 4.98 -5.62 -7.10
N ILE A 90 5.96 -5.82 -7.97
CA ILE A 90 6.18 -4.97 -9.15
C ILE A 90 4.96 -5.01 -10.07
N ILE A 91 4.42 -6.19 -10.37
CA ILE A 91 3.23 -6.35 -11.22
C ILE A 91 2.03 -5.62 -10.61
N ILE A 92 1.77 -5.80 -9.30
CA ILE A 92 0.65 -5.15 -8.61
C ILE A 92 0.83 -3.62 -8.58
N THR A 93 2.05 -3.15 -8.35
CA THR A 93 2.37 -1.72 -8.36
C THR A 93 2.20 -1.12 -9.76
N ALA A 94 2.70 -1.81 -10.79
CA ALA A 94 2.53 -1.40 -12.18
C ALA A 94 1.05 -1.39 -12.60
N LEU A 95 0.28 -2.40 -12.20
CA LEU A 95 -1.17 -2.45 -12.41
C LEU A 95 -1.86 -1.24 -11.78
N SER A 96 -1.52 -0.93 -10.52
CA SER A 96 -2.07 0.23 -9.82
C SER A 96 -1.70 1.55 -10.50
N LEU A 97 -0.44 1.72 -10.92
CA LEU A 97 0.00 2.89 -11.66
C LEU A 97 -0.72 3.03 -13.00
N CYS A 98 -0.90 1.93 -13.74
CA CYS A 98 -1.68 1.92 -14.98
C CYS A 98 -3.12 2.39 -14.74
N PHE A 99 -3.79 1.89 -13.70
CA PHE A 99 -5.14 2.34 -13.34
C PHE A 99 -5.20 3.85 -13.03
N ILE A 100 -4.25 4.36 -12.25
CA ILE A 100 -4.17 5.79 -11.92
C ILE A 100 -3.90 6.62 -13.17
N MET A 101 -2.99 6.17 -14.05
CA MET A 101 -2.68 6.86 -15.31
C MET A 101 -3.89 6.85 -16.26
N CYS A 102 -4.61 5.74 -16.39
CA CYS A 102 -5.85 5.67 -17.17
C CYS A 102 -6.88 6.68 -16.65
N GLY A 103 -7.05 6.79 -15.33
CA GLY A 103 -7.91 7.83 -14.73
C GLY A 103 -7.49 9.24 -15.15
N LYS A 104 -6.19 9.56 -15.07
CA LYS A 104 -5.65 10.87 -15.49
C LYS A 104 -5.85 11.13 -17.00
N ILE A 105 -5.68 10.10 -17.83
CA ILE A 105 -5.90 10.18 -19.29
C ILE A 105 -7.37 10.47 -19.59
N VAL A 106 -8.32 9.83 -18.90
CA VAL A 106 -9.76 10.10 -19.05
C VAL A 106 -10.07 11.58 -18.72
N PHE A 107 -9.55 12.11 -17.61
CA PHE A 107 -9.71 13.53 -17.28
C PHE A 107 -9.11 14.46 -18.34
N HIS A 108 -7.93 14.12 -18.86
CA HIS A 108 -7.27 14.90 -19.91
C HIS A 108 -8.03 14.86 -21.25
N LEU A 109 -8.59 13.70 -21.60
CA LEU A 109 -9.45 13.54 -22.78
C LEU A 109 -10.73 14.35 -22.64
N ILE A 110 -11.41 14.32 -21.48
CA ILE A 110 -12.59 15.16 -21.21
C ILE A 110 -12.25 16.64 -21.38
N TYR A 111 -11.12 17.08 -20.83
CA TYR A 111 -10.66 18.47 -20.99
C TYR A 111 -10.37 18.83 -22.46
N LYS A 112 -9.69 17.94 -23.19
CA LYS A 112 -9.35 18.16 -24.60
C LYS A 112 -10.58 18.11 -25.51
N PHE A 113 -11.52 17.21 -25.27
CA PHE A 113 -12.82 17.17 -25.95
C PHE A 113 -13.62 18.45 -25.70
N GLY A 114 -13.70 18.90 -24.44
CA GLY A 114 -14.31 20.19 -24.12
C GLY A 114 -13.68 21.33 -24.91
N ARG A 115 -12.35 21.38 -25.01
CA ARG A 115 -11.64 22.41 -25.79
C ARG A 115 -11.83 22.29 -27.32
N SER A 116 -12.17 21.11 -27.83
CA SER A 116 -12.44 20.90 -29.25
C SER A 116 -13.89 21.23 -29.64
N LEU A 117 -14.78 21.41 -28.65
CA LEU A 117 -16.21 21.74 -28.81
C LEU A 117 -16.50 23.25 -28.80
N VAL A 118 -15.51 24.10 -29.10
CA VAL A 118 -15.66 25.57 -29.13
C VAL A 118 -16.75 26.05 -30.11
N GLY A 119 -17.15 25.23 -31.08
CA GLY A 119 -18.29 25.49 -31.96
C GLY A 119 -19.68 25.22 -31.36
N PHE A 120 -19.76 24.68 -30.13
CA PHE A 120 -21.00 24.40 -29.40
C PHE A 120 -20.94 25.08 -28.02
N PRO A 121 -21.28 26.39 -27.93
CA PRO A 121 -21.06 27.21 -26.74
C PRO A 121 -21.76 26.65 -25.49
N ASP A 122 -22.96 26.08 -25.61
CA ASP A 122 -23.69 25.50 -24.47
C ASP A 122 -22.96 24.29 -23.87
N ILE A 123 -22.39 23.44 -24.72
CA ILE A 123 -21.65 22.24 -24.30
C ILE A 123 -20.30 22.62 -23.70
N TYR A 124 -19.61 23.60 -24.30
CA TYR A 124 -18.35 24.14 -23.79
C TYR A 124 -18.54 24.77 -22.40
N HIS A 125 -19.55 25.62 -22.22
CA HIS A 125 -19.85 26.24 -20.93
C HIS A 125 -20.32 25.22 -19.90
N ALA A 126 -21.09 24.20 -20.28
CA ALA A 126 -21.46 23.10 -19.39
C ALA A 126 -20.25 22.28 -18.93
N LEU A 127 -19.30 21.95 -19.81
CA LEU A 127 -18.07 21.23 -19.46
C LEU A 127 -17.11 22.08 -18.61
N GLN A 128 -16.95 23.35 -18.94
CA GLN A 128 -16.08 24.26 -18.19
C GLN A 128 -16.63 24.55 -16.79
N SER A 129 -17.94 24.78 -16.66
CA SER A 129 -18.60 24.95 -15.36
C SER A 129 -18.57 23.67 -14.54
N SER A 130 -18.79 22.51 -15.16
CA SER A 130 -18.67 21.20 -14.50
C SER A 130 -17.26 20.93 -14.02
N TYR A 131 -16.22 21.26 -14.80
CA TYR A 131 -14.82 21.15 -14.38
C TYR A 131 -14.49 22.09 -13.21
N ARG A 132 -14.89 23.36 -13.29
CA ARG A 132 -14.70 24.33 -12.19
C ARG A 132 -15.46 23.91 -10.94
N PHE A 133 -16.66 23.39 -11.07
CA PHE A 133 -17.44 22.80 -9.98
C PHE A 133 -16.73 21.58 -9.38
N MET A 134 -16.17 20.70 -10.22
CA MET A 134 -15.39 19.53 -9.80
C MET A 134 -14.17 19.88 -8.97
N VAL A 135 -13.43 20.91 -9.39
CA VAL A 135 -12.16 21.29 -8.77
C VAL A 135 -12.36 22.17 -7.53
N ASN A 136 -13.39 23.02 -7.51
CA ASN A 136 -13.54 24.04 -6.46
C ASN A 136 -14.56 23.67 -5.37
N HIS A 137 -15.47 22.74 -5.61
CA HIS A 137 -16.50 22.40 -4.62
C HIS A 137 -15.95 21.40 -3.57
N PRO A 138 -15.98 21.73 -2.26
CA PRO A 138 -15.34 20.93 -1.22
C PRO A 138 -15.91 19.51 -1.11
N TYR A 139 -17.23 19.35 -1.31
CA TYR A 139 -17.87 18.03 -1.31
C TYR A 139 -17.47 17.15 -2.49
N LEU A 140 -17.14 17.75 -3.65
CA LEU A 140 -16.75 16.96 -4.81
C LEU A 140 -15.28 16.49 -4.72
N LYS A 141 -14.41 17.27 -4.06
CA LYS A 141 -13.07 16.79 -3.69
C LYS A 141 -13.15 15.53 -2.82
N LEU A 142 -14.08 15.49 -1.87
CA LEU A 142 -14.31 14.30 -1.04
C LEU A 142 -14.77 13.09 -1.87
N VAL A 143 -15.66 13.30 -2.84
CA VAL A 143 -16.07 12.24 -3.80
C VAL A 143 -14.88 11.74 -4.62
N ILE A 144 -14.00 12.65 -5.10
CA ILE A 144 -12.79 12.27 -5.84
C ILE A 144 -11.85 11.45 -4.96
N TYR A 145 -11.63 11.85 -3.70
CA TYR A 145 -10.79 11.09 -2.77
C TYR A 145 -11.39 9.70 -2.47
N LEU A 146 -12.70 9.59 -2.25
CA LEU A 146 -13.39 8.31 -2.11
C LEU A 146 -13.24 7.42 -3.36
N GLY A 147 -13.35 8.02 -4.54
CA GLY A 147 -13.13 7.34 -5.82
C GLY A 147 -11.70 6.82 -5.96
N ILE A 148 -10.70 7.62 -5.60
CA ILE A 148 -9.28 7.23 -5.61
C ILE A 148 -9.03 6.08 -4.63
N THR A 149 -9.55 6.15 -3.40
CA THR A 149 -9.35 5.06 -2.43
C THR A 149 -10.03 3.77 -2.88
N THR A 150 -11.20 3.87 -3.52
CA THR A 150 -11.89 2.71 -4.11
C THR A 150 -11.07 2.10 -5.24
N LEU A 151 -10.55 2.94 -6.15
CA LEU A 151 -9.68 2.49 -7.23
C LEU A 151 -8.41 1.83 -6.70
N LEU A 152 -7.74 2.44 -5.71
CA LEU A 152 -6.54 1.90 -5.10
C LEU A 152 -6.82 0.57 -4.37
N SER A 153 -7.99 0.44 -3.74
CA SER A 153 -8.44 -0.82 -3.14
C SER A 153 -8.54 -1.93 -4.17
N LEU A 154 -9.12 -1.63 -5.34
CA LEU A 154 -9.27 -2.58 -6.43
C LEU A 154 -7.96 -2.85 -7.16
N SER A 155 -7.09 -1.86 -7.37
CA SER A 155 -5.91 -1.98 -8.22
C SER A 155 -4.63 -2.39 -7.46
N PHE A 156 -4.58 -2.15 -6.15
CA PHE A 156 -3.40 -2.40 -5.33
C PHE A 156 -3.68 -3.33 -4.14
N PHE A 157 -4.64 -2.99 -3.28
CA PHE A 157 -4.83 -3.74 -2.03
C PHE A 157 -5.41 -5.14 -2.25
N ILE A 158 -6.47 -5.30 -3.06
CA ILE A 158 -7.02 -6.64 -3.33
C ILE A 158 -6.00 -7.51 -4.09
N PRO A 159 -5.36 -7.03 -5.17
CA PRO A 159 -4.23 -7.75 -5.78
C PRO A 159 -3.08 -8.00 -4.82
N GLY A 160 -2.87 -7.14 -3.82
CA GLY A 160 -1.89 -7.33 -2.76
C GLY A 160 -2.07 -8.62 -1.97
N PHE A 161 -3.27 -9.21 -1.90
CA PHE A 161 -3.45 -10.54 -1.31
C PHE A 161 -2.71 -11.62 -2.08
N ALA A 162 -2.56 -11.46 -3.41
CA ALA A 162 -1.76 -12.36 -4.22
C ALA A 162 -0.27 -12.28 -3.86
N TRP A 163 0.24 -11.10 -3.49
CA TRP A 163 1.61 -10.93 -2.99
C TRP A 163 1.80 -11.63 -1.64
N VAL A 164 0.87 -11.43 -0.70
CA VAL A 164 0.89 -12.15 0.59
C VAL A 164 0.82 -13.66 0.36
N ALA A 165 -0.06 -14.12 -0.53
CA ALA A 165 -0.20 -15.54 -0.87
C ALA A 165 1.06 -16.14 -1.51
N THR A 166 1.84 -15.36 -2.28
CA THR A 166 3.17 -15.80 -2.76
C THR A 166 4.11 -16.09 -1.58
N ILE A 167 4.08 -15.26 -0.54
CA ILE A 167 4.87 -15.45 0.69
C ILE A 167 4.28 -16.58 1.55
N ASP A 168 2.96 -16.74 1.52
CA ASP A 168 2.24 -17.78 2.26
C ASP A 168 2.26 -19.16 1.55
N LYS A 169 2.82 -19.26 0.34
CA LYS A 169 2.79 -20.45 -0.53
C LYS A 169 1.37 -20.96 -0.83
N LYS A 170 0.38 -20.06 -0.82
CA LYS A 170 -1.01 -20.32 -1.23
C LYS A 170 -1.22 -19.95 -2.70
N ASP A 171 -2.45 -20.13 -3.19
CA ASP A 171 -2.85 -19.66 -4.52
C ASP A 171 -2.59 -18.16 -4.66
N ASN A 172 -1.53 -17.84 -5.41
CA ASN A 172 -1.02 -16.50 -5.58
C ASN A 172 -1.57 -15.83 -6.85
N SER A 173 -2.62 -16.35 -7.48
CA SER A 173 -3.22 -15.70 -8.64
C SER A 173 -3.94 -14.41 -8.24
N ILE A 174 -3.73 -13.32 -8.98
CA ILE A 174 -4.47 -12.07 -8.79
C ILE A 174 -5.97 -12.29 -9.05
N ILE A 175 -6.31 -13.15 -10.01
CA ILE A 175 -7.71 -13.51 -10.32
C ILE A 175 -8.34 -14.23 -9.12
N SER A 176 -7.59 -15.13 -8.48
CA SER A 176 -8.05 -15.81 -7.27
C SER A 176 -8.28 -14.84 -6.11
N ALA A 177 -7.40 -13.85 -5.92
CA ALA A 177 -7.60 -12.80 -4.93
C ALA A 177 -8.93 -12.04 -5.14
N TYR A 178 -9.27 -11.67 -6.39
CA TYR A 178 -10.58 -11.07 -6.69
C TYR A 178 -11.74 -12.05 -6.49
N ALA A 179 -11.58 -13.31 -6.90
CA ALA A 179 -12.62 -14.32 -6.77
C ALA A 179 -12.97 -14.59 -5.30
N LYS A 180 -11.98 -14.66 -4.41
CA LYS A 180 -12.15 -14.86 -2.98
C LYS A 180 -12.84 -13.68 -2.27
N VAL A 181 -12.61 -12.46 -2.75
CA VAL A 181 -13.23 -11.23 -2.22
C VAL A 181 -14.61 -10.95 -2.86
N LYS A 182 -14.99 -11.71 -3.89
CA LYS A 182 -16.27 -11.54 -4.60
C LYS A 182 -17.45 -11.66 -3.63
N GLY A 183 -18.37 -10.69 -3.68
CA GLY A 183 -19.50 -10.59 -2.75
C GLY A 183 -19.19 -9.82 -1.45
N HIS A 184 -17.93 -9.53 -1.17
CA HIS A 184 -17.49 -8.76 0.01
C HIS A 184 -16.70 -7.49 -0.32
N TYR A 185 -16.68 -7.08 -1.59
CA TYR A 185 -15.95 -5.88 -2.06
C TYR A 185 -16.22 -4.64 -1.21
N LEU A 186 -17.49 -4.32 -0.93
CA LEU A 186 -17.84 -3.15 -0.14
C LEU A 186 -17.19 -3.20 1.24
N LYS A 187 -17.29 -4.34 1.94
CA LYS A 187 -16.69 -4.52 3.28
C LYS A 187 -15.16 -4.36 3.25
N VAL A 188 -14.50 -4.92 2.24
CA VAL A 188 -13.04 -4.83 2.08
C VAL A 188 -12.62 -3.40 1.76
N ILE A 189 -13.27 -2.74 0.81
CA ILE A 189 -13.00 -1.35 0.43
C ILE A 189 -13.22 -0.41 1.62
N THR A 190 -14.31 -0.57 2.36
CA THR A 190 -14.57 0.23 3.56
C THR A 190 -13.52 -0.01 4.64
N SER A 191 -13.10 -1.27 4.85
CA SER A 191 -12.05 -1.59 5.83
C SER A 191 -10.72 -0.94 5.45
N ILE A 192 -10.31 -1.06 4.17
CA ILE A 192 -9.11 -0.40 3.64
C ILE A 192 -9.22 1.11 3.76
N PHE A 193 -10.38 1.70 3.46
CA PHE A 193 -10.61 3.13 3.59
C PHE A 193 -10.44 3.62 5.03
N ILE A 194 -10.94 2.87 6.01
CA ILE A 194 -10.77 3.21 7.43
C ILE A 194 -9.28 3.12 7.83
N ILE A 195 -8.61 2.02 7.47
CA ILE A 195 -7.23 1.72 7.91
C ILE A 195 -6.19 2.60 7.21
N PHE A 196 -6.34 2.82 5.90
CA PHE A 196 -5.35 3.51 5.06
C PHE A 196 -5.78 4.93 4.65
N GLY A 197 -7.02 5.32 4.88
CA GLY A 197 -7.54 6.66 4.60
C GLY A 197 -7.83 7.45 5.88
N VAL A 198 -8.80 7.01 6.68
CA VAL A 198 -9.29 7.76 7.85
C VAL A 198 -8.27 7.78 8.98
N LEU A 199 -7.64 6.64 9.30
CA LEU A 199 -6.71 6.53 10.42
C LEU A 199 -5.45 7.42 10.26
N PRO A 200 -4.78 7.47 9.08
CA PRO A 200 -3.69 8.42 8.84
C PRO A 200 -4.13 9.88 8.95
N LEU A 201 -5.34 10.22 8.50
CA LEU A 201 -5.87 11.58 8.62
C LEU A 201 -6.05 11.98 10.09
N PHE A 202 -6.60 11.08 10.92
CA PHE A 202 -6.76 11.33 12.35
C PHE A 202 -5.40 11.56 13.04
N ILE A 203 -4.40 10.74 12.71
CA ILE A 203 -3.04 10.90 13.23
C ILE A 203 -2.43 12.24 12.76
N GLY A 204 -2.58 12.60 11.48
CA GLY A 204 -2.13 13.89 10.96
C GLY A 204 -2.75 15.10 11.68
N PHE A 205 -4.01 14.99 12.14
CA PHE A 205 -4.64 16.03 12.98
C PHE A 205 -4.02 16.12 14.38
N VAL A 206 -3.66 15.00 14.99
CA VAL A 206 -2.97 14.94 16.30
C VAL A 206 -1.51 15.43 16.17
N GLU A 207 -0.88 15.21 15.02
CA GLU A 207 0.52 15.52 14.72
C GLU A 207 0.84 17.01 14.53
N LEU A 208 -0.17 17.86 14.28
CA LEU A 208 0.00 19.31 14.08
C LEU A 208 0.70 20.05 15.25
N LYS A 209 0.85 19.40 16.41
CA LYS A 209 1.46 19.96 17.63
C LYS A 209 2.63 19.14 18.19
N SER A 210 3.12 18.14 17.45
CA SER A 210 4.11 17.17 17.93
C SER A 210 5.52 17.41 17.40
N SER A 211 6.53 16.94 18.12
CA SER A 211 7.93 17.03 17.67
C SER A 211 8.22 16.08 16.51
N PRO A 212 9.23 16.35 15.65
CA PRO A 212 9.60 15.49 14.52
C PRO A 212 9.90 14.02 14.88
N ILE A 213 10.46 13.81 16.07
CA ILE A 213 10.78 12.47 16.57
C ILE A 213 9.47 11.72 16.90
N VAL A 214 8.55 12.38 17.60
CA VAL A 214 7.24 11.80 17.94
C VAL A 214 6.47 11.46 16.66
N MET A 215 6.49 12.33 15.65
CA MET A 215 5.85 12.08 14.35
C MET A 215 6.41 10.82 13.67
N SER A 216 7.74 10.65 13.66
CA SER A 216 8.38 9.51 13.03
C SER A 216 8.03 8.19 13.73
N VAL A 217 7.94 8.20 15.07
CA VAL A 217 7.52 7.03 15.86
C VAL A 217 6.06 6.69 15.60
N MET A 218 5.17 7.69 15.56
CA MET A 218 3.74 7.47 15.28
C MET A 218 3.50 6.91 13.88
N HIS A 219 4.21 7.42 12.87
CA HIS A 219 4.15 6.88 11.50
C HIS A 219 4.63 5.43 11.43
N ALA A 220 5.73 5.09 12.11
CA ALA A 220 6.23 3.72 12.15
C ALA A 220 5.22 2.77 12.83
N MET A 221 4.64 3.18 13.96
CA MET A 221 3.60 2.41 14.66
C MET A 221 2.35 2.22 13.78
N LEU A 222 1.93 3.28 13.09
CA LEU A 222 0.80 3.24 12.17
C LEU A 222 1.06 2.25 11.01
N ALA A 223 2.25 2.28 10.40
CA ALA A 223 2.59 1.37 9.31
C ALA A 223 2.54 -0.10 9.75
N VAL A 224 3.04 -0.41 10.95
CA VAL A 224 2.98 -1.76 11.53
C VAL A 224 1.52 -2.17 11.79
N PHE A 225 0.73 -1.28 12.39
CA PHE A 225 -0.70 -1.54 12.64
C PHE A 225 -1.46 -1.80 11.33
N GLN A 226 -1.24 -0.97 10.31
CA GLN A 226 -1.86 -1.10 9.01
C GLN A 226 -1.51 -2.44 8.33
N LEU A 227 -0.24 -2.84 8.40
CA LEU A 227 0.21 -4.13 7.86
C LEU A 227 -0.48 -5.30 8.56
N VAL A 228 -0.62 -5.24 9.88
CA VAL A 228 -1.27 -6.30 10.66
C VAL A 228 -2.76 -6.36 10.39
N ALA A 229 -3.45 -5.22 10.40
CA ALA A 229 -4.87 -5.16 10.07
C ALA A 229 -5.12 -5.67 8.65
N TYR A 230 -4.22 -5.37 7.71
CA TYR A 230 -4.28 -5.90 6.36
C TYR A 230 -4.11 -7.43 6.29
N LEU A 231 -3.19 -8.00 7.06
CA LEU A 231 -3.01 -9.46 7.16
C LEU A 231 -4.20 -10.17 7.82
N GLN A 232 -4.84 -9.54 8.81
CA GLN A 232 -6.07 -10.06 9.39
C GLN A 232 -7.24 -10.06 8.41
N ILE A 233 -7.31 -9.07 7.51
CA ILE A 233 -8.28 -9.08 6.40
C ILE A 233 -7.92 -10.21 5.43
N TYR A 234 -6.64 -10.39 5.10
CA TYR A 234 -6.16 -11.47 4.23
C TYR A 234 -6.57 -12.86 4.74
N ASP A 235 -6.34 -13.16 6.02
CA ASP A 235 -6.63 -14.48 6.60
C ASP A 235 -8.12 -14.85 6.49
N LYS A 236 -9.04 -13.87 6.54
CA LYS A 236 -10.48 -14.11 6.34
C LYS A 236 -10.83 -14.64 4.95
N PHE A 237 -10.02 -14.33 3.94
CA PHE A 237 -10.23 -14.76 2.55
C PHE A 237 -9.29 -15.88 2.12
N TYR A 238 -8.23 -16.13 2.89
CA TYR A 238 -7.25 -17.19 2.69
C TYR A 238 -7.14 -18.07 3.95
N PRO A 239 -8.24 -18.74 4.37
CA PRO A 239 -8.18 -19.67 5.49
C PRO A 239 -7.17 -20.77 5.22
N ASP A 240 -6.57 -21.31 6.27
CA ASP A 240 -5.65 -22.44 6.14
C ASP A 240 -6.45 -23.68 5.74
N GLU A 241 -5.96 -24.47 4.78
CA GLU A 241 -6.64 -25.70 4.31
C GLU A 241 -6.84 -26.75 5.43
N ASN A 242 -6.19 -26.56 6.59
CA ASN A 242 -6.33 -27.40 7.77
C ASN A 242 -7.54 -27.06 8.67
N ASP A 243 -8.37 -26.07 8.31
CA ASP A 243 -9.59 -25.73 9.08
C ASP A 243 -10.86 -26.46 8.58
N ASN A 244 -10.72 -27.36 7.59
CA ASN A 244 -11.82 -28.16 7.02
C ASN A 244 -11.70 -29.68 7.30
N CYS A 245 -11.16 -30.07 8.46
CA CYS A 245 -11.24 -31.45 8.97
C CYS A 245 -11.71 -31.47 10.43
#